data_AF-A0A3G2IMV8-F1
#
_entry.id   AF-A0A3G2IMV8-F1
#
_cell.length_a   1.000
_cell.length_b   1.000
_cell.length_c   1.000
_cell.angle_alpha   90.00
_cell.angle_beta   90.00
_cell.angle_gamma   90.00
#
_symmetry.space_group_name_H-M   'P 1'
#
loop_
_entity.id
_entity.type
_entity.pdbx_description
1 polymer ?
#
loop_
_entity_poly.entity_id
_entity_poly.type
_entity_poly.pdbx_seq_one_letter_code
_entity_poly.pdbx_strand_id
1 'polypeptide(L)' 'MTVEEIKEMRDAARAALRDAMDAQSVSFGGVNNRSVTRQSIKELEDIFLRWDRRYKNATGGGGKSYSRVRFRSD' A
#
# COMPACT_ATOMS: atom_id res chain seq x y z
N MET A 1 7.02 10.88 -8.09
CA MET A 1 6.71 9.51 -7.65
C MET A 1 6.18 8.74 -8.84
N THR A 2 7.00 7.86 -9.39
CA THR A 2 6.68 7.00 -10.53
C THR A 2 5.83 5.81 -10.07
N VAL A 3 5.24 5.10 -11.03
CA VAL A 3 4.50 3.86 -10.76
C VAL A 3 5.41 2.81 -10.10
N GLU A 4 6.69 2.79 -10.47
CA GLU A 4 7.70 1.89 -9.91
C GLU A 4 8.02 2.22 -8.45
N GLU A 5 8.22 3.49 -8.11
CA GLU A 5 8.42 3.94 -6.71
C GLU A 5 7.18 3.62 -5.84
N ILE A 6 5.97 3.77 -6.38
CA ILE A 6 4.72 3.42 -5.68
C ILE A 6 4.63 1.90 -5.46
N LYS A 7 5.05 1.11 -6.44
CA LYS A 7 5.09 -0.35 -6.35
C LYS A 7 6.09 -0.81 -5.29
N GLU A 8 7.29 -0.24 -5.29
CA GLU A 8 8.33 -0.55 -4.31
C GLU A 8 7.87 -0.26 -2.88
N MET A 9 7.25 0.90 -2.66
CA MET A 9 6.69 1.27 -1.35
C MET A 9 5.53 0.36 -0.93
N ARG A 10 4.70 -0.11 -1.87
CA ARG A 10 3.65 -1.10 -1.62
C ARG A 10 4.23 -2.46 -1.21
N ASP A 11 5.25 -2.93 -1.93
CA ASP A 11 5.89 -4.21 -1.67
C ASP A 11 6.65 -4.20 -0.33
N ALA A 12 7.33 -3.09 0.00
CA ALA A 12 7.95 -2.90 1.31
C ALA A 12 6.92 -2.90 2.45
N ALA A 13 5.79 -2.20 2.30
CA ALA A 13 4.71 -2.21 3.30
C ALA A 13 4.10 -3.62 3.47
N ARG A 14 3.98 -4.38 2.38
CA ARG A 14 3.49 -5.77 2.41
C ARG A 14 4.46 -6.69 3.14
N ALA A 15 5.76 -6.55 2.91
CA ALA A 15 6.80 -7.30 3.61
C ALA A 15 6.79 -7.01 5.12
N ALA A 16 6.69 -5.73 5.50
CA ALA A 16 6.62 -5.31 6.90
C ALA A 16 5.35 -5.83 7.61
N LEU A 17 4.20 -5.82 6.94
CA LEU A 17 2.96 -6.39 7.49
C LEU A 17 3.10 -7.90 7.74
N ARG A 18 3.74 -8.62 6.82
CA ARG A 18 3.95 -10.06 6.95
C ARG A 18 4.92 -10.38 8.09
N ASP A 19 6.04 -9.67 8.16
CA ASP A 19 7.01 -9.79 9.26
C ASP A 19 6.37 -9.51 10.63
N ALA A 20 5.51 -8.49 10.72
CA ALA A 20 4.75 -8.19 11.94
C ALA A 20 3.77 -9.31 12.34
N MET A 21 3.10 -9.94 11.37
CA MET A 21 2.21 -11.08 11.61
C MET A 21 2.97 -12.35 12.02
N ASP A 22 4.13 -12.60 11.40
CA ASP A 22 5.01 -13.71 11.77
C ASP A 22 5.60 -13.48 13.17
N ALA A 23 6.04 -12.26 13.49
CA ALA A 23 6.53 -11.90 14.83
C ALA A 23 5.45 -12.00 15.92
N GLN A 24 4.19 -11.68 15.61
CA GLN A 24 3.06 -11.90 16.52
C GLN A 24 2.84 -13.39 16.79
N SER A 25 2.96 -14.22 15.75
CA SER A 25 2.82 -15.68 15.85
C SER A 25 3.95 -16.31 16.66
N VAL A 26 5.18 -15.84 16.49
CA VAL A 26 6.36 -16.28 17.26
C VAL A 26 6.28 -15.83 18.73
N SER A 27 5.80 -14.61 19.01
CA SER A 27 5.61 -14.13 20.39
C SER A 27 4.65 -14.98 21.22
N PHE A 28 3.68 -15.66 20.58
CA PHE A 28 2.79 -16.60 21.27
C PHE A 28 3.48 -17.94 21.61
N GLY A 29 4.54 -18.30 20.88
CA GLY A 29 5.27 -19.57 21.01
C GLY A 29 6.42 -19.58 22.02
N GLY A 30 6.77 -18.42 22.59
CA GLY A 30 7.79 -18.31 23.63
C GLY A 30 9.06 -17.60 23.18
N VAL A 31 9.54 -16.76 24.09
CA VAL A 31 10.81 -16.00 24.09
C VAL A 31 10.79 -14.69 23.26
N ASN A 32 10.94 -13.58 24.00
CA ASN A 32 11.23 -12.20 23.59
C ASN A 32 10.09 -11.29 23.12
N ASN A 33 9.34 -10.78 24.11
CA ASN A 33 9.06 -9.36 24.43
C ASN A 33 9.28 -8.24 23.38
N ARG A 34 8.97 -8.45 22.10
CA ARG A 34 8.58 -7.38 21.19
C ARG A 34 7.09 -7.52 20.98
N SER A 35 6.33 -6.89 21.86
CA SER A 35 4.89 -6.74 21.75
C SER A 35 4.57 -5.92 20.50
N VAL A 36 4.62 -6.55 19.32
CA VAL A 36 3.97 -6.02 18.13
C VAL A 36 2.49 -6.03 18.45
N THR A 37 2.00 -4.89 18.94
CA THR A 37 0.62 -4.73 19.33
C THR A 37 -0.26 -4.84 18.10
N ARG A 38 -1.45 -5.43 18.23
CA ARG A 38 -2.48 -5.45 17.17
C ARG A 38 -2.71 -4.07 16.52
N GLN A 39 -2.50 -3.00 17.28
CA GLN A 39 -2.56 -1.62 16.80
C GLN A 39 -1.52 -1.33 15.71
N SER A 40 -0.27 -1.78 15.87
CA SER A 40 0.80 -1.62 14.88
C SER A 40 0.53 -2.39 13.59
N ILE A 41 -0.11 -3.57 13.68
CA ILE A 41 -0.52 -4.35 12.50
C ILE A 41 -1.59 -3.61 11.70
N LYS A 42 -2.56 -3.01 12.40
CA LYS A 42 -3.62 -2.22 11.76
C LYS A 42 -3.06 -0.96 11.08
N GLU A 43 -2.05 -0.32 11.67
CA GLU A 43 -1.35 0.81 11.05
C GLU A 43 -0.59 0.38 9.79
N LEU A 44 0.10 -0.77 9.81
CA LEU A 44 0.76 -1.33 8.63
C LEU A 44 -0.24 -1.68 7.52
N GLU A 45 -1.42 -2.18 7.87
CA GLU A 45 -2.50 -2.46 6.94
C GLU A 45 -3.03 -1.18 6.27
N ASP A 46 -3.23 -0.09 7.03
CA ASP A 46 -3.66 1.20 6.49
C ASP A 46 -2.61 1.79 5.53
N ILE A 47 -1.33 1.71 5.90
CA ILE A 47 -0.20 2.12 5.06
C ILE A 47 -0.19 1.31 3.74
N PHE A 48 -0.35 -0.01 3.82
CA PHE A 48 -0.44 -0.87 2.64
C PHE A 48 -1.64 -0.48 1.75
N LEU A 49 -2.82 -0.29 2.32
CA LEU A 49 -4.04 0.10 1.59
C LEU A 49 -3.89 1.47 0.91
N ARG A 50 -3.20 2.43 1.56
CA ARG A 50 -2.89 3.73 0.97
C ARG A 50 -2.02 3.60 -0.27
N TRP A 51 -0.98 2.76 -0.22
CA TRP A 51 -0.11 2.52 -1.36
C TRP A 51 -0.78 1.69 -2.45
N ASP A 52 -1.61 0.70 -2.10
CA ASP A 52 -2.40 -0.09 -3.06
C ASP A 52 -3.40 0.80 -3.82
N ARG A 53 -4.08 1.73 -3.15
CA ARG A 53 -4.97 2.70 -3.79
C ARG A 53 -4.22 3.64 -4.73
N ARG A 54 -3.05 4.13 -4.33
CA ARG A 54 -2.18 4.95 -5.19
C ARG A 54 -1.70 4.17 -6.40
N TYR A 55 -1.30 2.91 -6.20
CA TYR A 55 -0.87 2.03 -7.27
C TYR A 55 -2.00 1.76 -8.27
N LYS A 56 -3.21 1.47 -7.78
CA LYS A 56 -4.42 1.29 -8.63
C LYS A 56 -4.80 2.57 -9.38
N ASN A 57 -4.67 3.75 -8.78
CA ASN A 57 -4.91 5.01 -9.49
C ASN A 57 -3.83 5.29 -10.55
N ALA A 58 -2.58 4.94 -10.25
CA ALA A 58 -1.45 5.13 -11.16
C ALA A 58 -1.44 4.12 -12.31
N THR A 59 -1.94 2.89 -12.10
CA THR A 59 -2.01 1.81 -13.10
C THR A 59 -3.37 1.70 -13.80
N GLY A 60 -4.46 2.06 -13.13
CA GLY A 60 -5.84 2.07 -13.64
C GLY A 60 -6.25 3.34 -14.38
N GLY A 61 -5.35 4.34 -14.49
CA GLY A 61 -5.56 5.62 -15.17
C GLY A 61 -5.47 5.58 -16.70
N GLY A 62 -5.52 4.41 -17.34
CA GLY A 62 -5.63 4.25 -18.79
C GLY A 62 -7.05 4.41 -19.32
N GLY A 63 -7.84 5.36 -18.82
CA GLY A 63 -9.29 5.37 -19.08
C GLY A 63 -10.00 6.69 -18.87
N LYS A 64 -9.43 7.78 -19.37
CA LYS A 64 -10.09 9.00 -19.92
C LYS A 64 -9.13 10.18 -19.73
N SER A 65 -8.28 10.37 -20.73
CA SER A 65 -7.97 11.72 -21.17
C SER A 65 -9.32 12.43 -21.35
N TYR A 66 -9.65 13.37 -20.48
CA TYR A 66 -10.60 14.41 -20.86
C TYR A 66 -9.89 15.23 -21.92
N SER A 67 -9.84 14.70 -23.15
CA SER A 67 -9.65 15.49 -24.34
C SER A 67 -10.79 16.50 -24.31
N ARG A 68 -10.51 17.69 -23.79
CA ARG A 68 -11.22 18.91 -24.15
C ARG A 68 -10.96 19.09 -25.65
N VAL A 69 -11.64 18.30 -26.47
CA VAL A 69 -11.85 18.62 -27.87
C VAL A 69 -12.62 19.93 -27.83
N ARG A 70 -11.90 21.01 -28.08
CA ARG A 70 -12.47 22.32 -28.37
C ARG A 70 -13.36 22.14 -29.61
N PHE A 71 -14.67 22.06 -29.42
CA PHE A 71 -15.58 22.37 -30.49
C PHE A 71 -15.58 23.90 -30.65
N ARG A 72 -14.81 24.36 -31.63
CA ARG A 72 -14.98 25.67 -32.24
C ARG A 72 -15.86 25.44 -33.47
N SER A 73 -17.07 25.97 -33.45
CA SER A 73 -17.92 26.20 -34.62
C SER A 73 -18.63 27.52 -34.29
N ASP A 74 -18.07 28.61 -34.82
CA ASP A 74 -18.59 29.39 -35.95
C ASP A 74 -19.87 30.14 -35.54
#